data_AF-W1IN68-F1
#
_entry.id   AF-W1IN68-F1
#
_cell.length_a   1.000
_cell.length_b   1.000
_cell.length_c   1.000
_cell.angle_alpha   90.00
_cell.angle_beta   90.00
_cell.angle_gamma   90.00
#
_symmetry.space_group_name_H-M   'P 1'
#
loop_
_entity.id
_entity.type
_entity.pdbx_description
1 polymer ?
#
loop_
_entity_poly.entity_id
_entity_poly.type
_entity_poly.pdbx_seq_one_letter_code
_entity_poly.pdbx_strand_id
1 'polypeptide(L)'
;MKECFLAVNLTTIYPDIQYDDTCILNIGDHPFVKHRSYIFYKKAELLGVGTVTSQIIAGDIRVSEPCYDDVFDRILKGFNISSHVAPKIRKFYNKYLV
;
A
#
# COMPACT_ATOMS: atom_id res chain seq x y z
N MET A 1 -9.09 -17.95 -13.29
CA MET A 1 -8.99 -16.60 -12.66
C MET A 1 -7.65 -16.03 -13.04
N LYS A 2 -7.56 -14.74 -13.38
CA LYS A 2 -6.25 -14.09 -13.52
C LYS A 2 -5.71 -13.84 -12.11
N GLU A 3 -4.45 -14.17 -11.88
CA GLU A 3 -3.77 -13.89 -10.61
C GLU A 3 -3.73 -12.39 -10.35
N CYS A 4 -4.01 -11.98 -9.12
CA CYS A 4 -4.05 -10.58 -8.71
C CYS A 4 -3.53 -10.43 -7.29
N PHE A 5 -3.11 -9.22 -6.96
CA PHE A 5 -2.66 -8.85 -5.63
C PHE A 5 -3.28 -7.52 -5.20
N LEU A 6 -3.34 -7.30 -3.90
CA LEU A 6 -3.84 -6.06 -3.33
C LEU A 6 -2.67 -5.08 -3.16
N ALA A 7 -2.80 -3.91 -3.75
CA ALA A 7 -1.83 -2.82 -3.64
C ALA A 7 -2.40 -1.68 -2.82
N VAL A 8 -1.52 -1.01 -2.07
CA VAL A 8 -1.79 0.25 -1.38
C VAL A 8 -0.78 1.31 -1.82
N ASN A 9 -1.19 2.56 -1.73
CA ASN A 9 -0.37 3.69 -2.14
C ASN A 9 0.33 4.32 -0.94
N LEU A 10 1.53 4.87 -1.15
CA LEU A 10 2.27 5.67 -0.16
C LEU A 10 2.32 7.11 -0.65
N THR A 11 2.02 8.07 0.23
CA THR A 11 2.04 9.49 -0.12
C THR A 11 2.63 10.33 1.01
N THR A 12 3.33 11.41 0.66
CA THR A 12 3.93 12.34 1.60
C THR A 12 2.86 13.07 2.41
N ILE A 13 3.11 13.30 3.70
CA ILE A 13 2.26 14.14 4.56
C ILE A 13 2.56 15.60 4.27
N TYR A 14 1.52 16.38 3.99
CA TYR A 14 1.56 17.83 3.91
C TYR A 14 0.73 18.42 5.06
N PRO A 15 1.23 19.41 5.81
CA PRO A 15 0.58 19.92 7.03
C PRO A 15 -0.89 20.36 6.84
N ASP A 16 -1.21 20.93 5.68
CA ASP A 16 -2.52 21.53 5.41
C ASP A 16 -3.51 20.55 4.74
N ILE A 17 -3.10 19.31 4.51
CA ILE A 17 -3.93 18.29 3.84
C ILE A 17 -4.29 17.23 4.87
N GLN A 18 -5.60 16.99 5.07
CA GLN A 18 -6.05 15.87 5.89
C GLN A 18 -5.57 14.54 5.30
N TYR A 19 -5.03 13.69 6.16
CA TYR A 19 -4.52 12.38 5.79
C TYR A 19 -5.06 11.29 6.72
N ASP A 20 -4.91 10.04 6.28
CA ASP A 20 -5.21 8.86 7.09
C ASP A 20 -4.02 8.58 8.02
N ASP A 21 -4.21 8.75 9.32
CA ASP A 21 -3.17 8.62 10.34
C ASP A 21 -3.01 7.19 10.89
N THR A 22 -3.79 6.23 10.38
CA THR A 22 -3.75 4.83 10.83
C THR A 22 -2.45 4.11 10.49
N CYS A 23 -1.69 4.59 9.51
CA CYS A 23 -0.33 4.14 9.24
C CYS A 23 0.54 5.27 8.67
N ILE A 24 1.40 5.83 9.53
CA ILE A 24 2.43 6.80 9.16
C ILE A 24 3.76 6.07 9.03
N LEU A 25 4.52 6.38 7.98
CA LEU A 25 5.89 5.92 7.76
C LEU A 25 6.86 7.10 7.89
N ASN A 26 7.94 6.90 8.64
CA ASN A 26 8.99 7.88 8.87
C ASN A 26 10.25 7.53 8.05
N ILE A 27 11.16 8.49 7.95
CA ILE A 27 12.48 8.26 7.36
C ILE A 27 13.17 7.14 8.14
N GLY A 28 13.65 6.12 7.42
CA GLY A 28 14.25 4.92 8.00
C GLY A 28 13.35 3.69 8.00
N ASP A 29 12.02 3.86 7.98
CA ASP A 29 11.08 2.72 7.89
C ASP A 29 11.26 1.96 6.56
N HIS A 30 11.58 2.64 5.47
CA HIS A 30 11.89 2.00 4.20
C HIS A 30 12.86 2.85 3.37
N PRO A 31 13.79 2.26 2.57
CA PRO A 31 14.70 3.02 1.71
C PRO A 31 14.00 4.03 0.78
N PHE A 32 12.78 3.73 0.34
CA PHE A 32 11.96 4.62 -0.49
C PHE A 32 11.44 5.87 0.27
N VAL A 33 11.28 5.80 1.59
CA VAL A 33 10.66 6.88 2.39
C VAL A 33 11.70 7.95 2.71
N LYS A 34 11.62 9.08 2.00
CA LYS A 34 12.52 10.24 2.17
C LYS A 34 11.90 11.39 2.98
N HIS A 35 10.59 11.36 3.14
CA HIS A 35 9.82 12.32 3.91
C HIS A 35 8.83 11.56 4.77
N ARG A 36 8.29 12.21 5.81
CA ARG A 36 7.20 11.64 6.60
C ARG A 36 5.99 11.43 5.68
N SER A 37 5.50 10.20 5.62
CA SER A 37 4.49 9.76 4.67
C SER A 37 3.41 8.95 5.38
N TYR A 38 2.30 8.69 4.70
CA TYR A 38 1.24 7.81 5.18
C TYR A 38 0.79 6.85 4.08
N ILE A 39 0.16 5.75 4.48
CA ILE A 39 -0.45 4.81 3.54
C ILE A 39 -1.84 5.31 3.14
N PHE A 40 -2.04 5.53 1.86
CA PHE A 40 -3.28 6.07 1.31
C PHE A 40 -4.28 4.96 0.97
N TYR A 41 -4.86 4.36 2.01
CA TYR A 41 -5.78 3.23 1.89
C TYR A 41 -7.04 3.51 1.05
N LYS A 42 -7.45 4.78 0.92
CA LYS A 42 -8.57 5.19 0.06
C LYS A 42 -8.37 4.78 -1.40
N LYS A 43 -7.12 4.66 -1.86
CA LYS A 43 -6.74 4.19 -3.20
C LYS A 43 -6.18 2.76 -3.20
N ALA A 44 -6.56 1.93 -2.23
CA ALA A 44 -6.25 0.50 -2.31
C ALA A 44 -6.96 -0.14 -3.51
N GLU A 45 -6.25 -0.99 -4.26
CA GLU A 45 -6.76 -1.60 -5.49
C GLU A 45 -6.25 -3.02 -5.71
N LEU A 46 -6.93 -3.77 -6.57
CA LEU A 46 -6.52 -5.10 -6.99
C LEU A 46 -5.83 -4.97 -8.34
N LEU A 47 -4.54 -5.31 -8.39
CA LEU A 47 -3.73 -5.29 -9.59
C LEU A 47 -3.56 -6.70 -10.14
N GLY A 48 -3.63 -6.85 -11.45
CA GLY A 48 -3.37 -8.12 -12.12
C GLY A 48 -1.88 -8.39 -12.22
N VAL A 49 -1.43 -9.58 -11.77
CA VAL A 49 -0.02 -9.97 -11.78
C VAL A 49 0.56 -9.86 -13.19
N GLY A 50 -0.11 -10.43 -14.19
CA GLY A 50 0.39 -10.40 -15.57
C GLY A 50 0.56 -8.97 -16.13
N THR A 51 -0.37 -8.06 -15.82
CA THR A 51 -0.29 -6.66 -16.27
C THR A 51 0.90 -5.95 -15.65
N VAL A 52 1.08 -6.09 -14.33
CA VAL A 52 2.18 -5.44 -13.61
C VAL A 52 3.52 -6.04 -14.03
N THR A 53 3.61 -7.37 -14.19
CA THR A 53 4.83 -8.03 -14.70
C THR A 53 5.22 -7.50 -16.07
N SER A 54 4.28 -7.33 -17.00
CA SER A 54 4.58 -6.75 -18.31
C SER A 54 5.09 -5.31 -18.22
N GLN A 55 4.54 -4.50 -17.33
CA GLN A 55 4.99 -3.12 -17.10
C GLN A 55 6.38 -3.05 -16.43
N ILE A 56 6.71 -4.00 -15.54
CA ILE A 56 8.06 -4.15 -14.99
C ILE A 56 9.05 -4.47 -16.11
N ILE A 57 8.72 -5.44 -16.98
CA ILE A 57 9.57 -5.84 -18.11
C ILE A 57 9.76 -4.69 -19.11
N ALA A 58 8.72 -3.90 -19.35
CA ALA A 58 8.77 -2.73 -20.23
C ALA A 58 9.58 -1.55 -19.64
N GLY A 59 9.86 -1.57 -18.33
CA GLY A 59 10.55 -0.50 -17.62
C GLY A 59 9.64 0.62 -17.10
N ASP A 60 8.32 0.48 -17.24
CA ASP A 60 7.32 1.45 -16.76
C ASP A 60 7.18 1.42 -15.23
N ILE A 61 7.40 0.25 -14.62
CA ILE A 61 7.38 0.07 -13.17
C ILE A 61 8.78 -0.28 -12.68
N ARG A 62 9.28 0.51 -11.73
CA ARG A 62 10.50 0.21 -10.99
C ARG A 62 10.17 -0.59 -9.74
N VAL A 63 10.85 -1.72 -9.58
CA VAL A 63 10.82 -2.50 -8.33
C VAL A 63 11.75 -1.83 -7.30
N SER A 64 11.24 -1.63 -6.09
CA SER A 64 12.02 -1.15 -4.93
C SER A 64 12.29 -2.30 -3.96
N GLU A 65 13.06 -2.02 -2.92
CA GLU A 65 13.33 -2.96 -1.84
C GLU A 65 12.03 -3.45 -1.18
N PRO A 66 12.03 -4.66 -0.59
CA PRO A 66 10.91 -5.12 0.23
C PRO A 66 10.84 -4.32 1.54
N CYS A 67 9.62 -4.21 2.09
CA CYS A 67 9.43 -3.70 3.45
C CYS A 67 10.07 -4.63 4.48
N TYR A 68 10.61 -4.05 5.55
CA TYR A 68 10.92 -4.80 6.77
C TYR A 68 9.62 -5.32 7.41
N ASP A 69 9.70 -6.44 8.12
CA ASP A 69 8.54 -7.14 8.67
C ASP A 69 7.71 -6.25 9.62
N ASP A 70 8.37 -5.44 10.45
CA ASP A 70 7.72 -4.54 11.40
C ASP A 70 6.94 -3.41 10.71
N VAL A 71 7.48 -2.89 9.60
CA VAL A 71 6.83 -1.88 8.77
C VAL A 71 5.66 -2.50 8.02
N PHE A 72 5.84 -3.69 7.47
CA PHE A 72 4.76 -4.43 6.81
C PHE A 72 3.60 -4.72 7.76
N ASP A 73 3.88 -5.16 8.98
CA ASP A 73 2.87 -5.38 10.02
C ASP A 73 2.11 -4.10 10.38
N ARG A 74 2.78 -2.96 10.46
CA ARG A 74 2.14 -1.65 10.67
C ARG A 74 1.20 -1.30 9.52
N ILE A 75 1.57 -1.61 8.27
CA ILE A 75 0.72 -1.40 7.10
C ILE A 75 -0.53 -2.29 7.18
N LEU A 76 -0.40 -3.56 7.59
CA LEU A 76 -1.55 -4.45 7.76
C LEU A 76 -2.47 -4.01 8.90
N LYS A 77 -1.91 -3.58 10.04
CA LYS A 77 -2.66 -3.03 11.18
C LYS A 77 -3.45 -1.79 10.78
N GLY A 78 -2.80 -0.84 10.11
CA GLY A 78 -3.45 0.37 9.60
C GLY A 78 -4.59 0.06 8.63
N PHE A 79 -4.38 -0.90 7.72
CA PHE A 79 -5.42 -1.33 6.77
C PHE A 79 -6.66 -1.86 7.50
N ASN A 80 -6.45 -2.66 8.55
CA ASN A 80 -7.54 -3.26 9.31
C ASN A 80 -8.40 -2.22 10.03
N ILE A 81 -7.82 -1.13 10.53
CA ILE A 81 -8.56 -0.11 11.32
C ILE A 81 -9.00 1.12 10.51
N SER A 82 -8.40 1.37 9.33
CA SER A 82 -8.75 2.52 8.50
C SER A 82 -10.19 2.48 8.00
N SER A 83 -10.95 3.55 8.29
CA SER A 83 -12.29 3.77 7.75
C SER A 83 -12.28 4.14 6.26
N HIS A 84 -11.11 4.44 5.69
CA HIS A 84 -10.94 4.83 4.30
C HIS A 84 -10.80 3.65 3.33
N VAL A 85 -10.58 2.43 3.82
CA VAL A 85 -10.57 1.22 2.98
C VAL A 85 -11.97 0.98 2.41
N ALA A 86 -12.08 0.95 1.08
CA ALA A 86 -13.35 0.69 0.41
C ALA A 86 -13.93 -0.70 0.82
N PRO A 87 -15.25 -0.82 1.07
CA PRO A 87 -15.86 -2.07 1.53
C PRO A 87 -15.58 -3.28 0.63
N LYS A 88 -15.51 -3.08 -0.69
CA LYS A 88 -15.16 -4.14 -1.66
C LYS A 88 -13.74 -4.68 -1.46
N ILE A 89 -12.79 -3.81 -1.15
CA ILE A 89 -11.38 -4.16 -0.91
C ILE A 89 -11.28 -4.88 0.44
N ARG A 90 -11.94 -4.37 1.48
CA ARG A 90 -12.01 -5.03 2.79
C ARG A 90 -12.60 -6.44 2.70
N LYS A 91 -13.69 -6.61 1.94
CA LYS A 91 -14.30 -7.92 1.70
C LYS A 91 -13.35 -8.88 0.97
N PHE A 92 -12.57 -8.38 0.01
CA PHE A 92 -11.56 -9.19 -0.68
C PHE A 92 -10.45 -9.62 0.28
N TYR A 93 -9.89 -8.67 1.03
CA TYR A 93 -8.83 -8.91 2.01
C TYR A 93 -9.23 -9.99 3.03
N ASN A 94 -10.40 -9.85 3.66
CA ASN A 94 -10.91 -10.81 4.63
C ASN A 94 -11.25 -12.19 4.06
N LYS A 95 -11.46 -12.30 2.74
CA LYS A 95 -11.85 -13.56 2.10
C LYS A 95 -10.65 -14.38 1.62
N TYR A 96 -9.57 -13.71 1.22
CA TYR A 96 -8.49 -14.34 0.47
C TYR A 96 -7.08 -14.10 1.03
N LEU A 97 -6.90 -13.11 1.91
CA LEU A 97 -5.58 -12.70 2.41
C LEU A 97 -5.42 -12.88 3.93
N VAL A 98 -6.51 -13.19 4.64
CA VAL A 98 -6.58 -13.54 6.06
C VAL A 98 -7.29 -14.89 6.16
#